data_AF-A0A225SVM7-F1
#
_entry.id   AF-A0A225SVM7-F1
#
_cell.length_a   1.000
_cell.length_b   1.000
_cell.length_c   1.000
_cell.angle_alpha   90.00
_cell.angle_beta   90.00
_cell.angle_gamma   90.00
#
_symmetry.space_group_name_H-M   'P 1'
#
loop_
_entity.id
_entity.type
_entity.pdbx_description
1 polymer ?
#
loop_
_entity_poly.entity_id
_entity_poly.type
_entity_poly.pdbx_seq_one_letter_code
_entity_poly.pdbx_strand_id
1 'polypeptide(L)'
;MTPIPKGAQPVIDARKRGMKPDELILVSLIGPVAETNHTVFVNPNGAYDWRWVIDLQLCLMVNAQTRQAALDLLLAIGKDSPAQLHAWNVDQFKGARVVVLPNPADIEKPRASWRWAMEFEPWSDFDNENFAWSP
;
A
#
# COMPACT_ATOMS: atom_id res chain seq x y z
N MET A 1 -3.13 -7.94 20.36
CA MET A 1 -3.13 -8.21 18.90
C MET A 1 -3.32 -6.90 18.17
N THR A 2 -2.42 -6.56 17.25
CA THR A 2 -2.64 -5.42 16.34
C THR A 2 -3.80 -5.78 15.40
N PRO A 3 -4.78 -4.89 15.17
CA PRO A 3 -5.91 -5.20 14.31
C PRO A 3 -5.46 -5.34 12.84
N ILE A 4 -6.22 -6.10 12.05
CA ILE A 4 -6.06 -6.15 10.59
C ILE A 4 -7.06 -5.19 9.93
N PRO A 5 -6.77 -4.67 8.71
CA PRO A 5 -7.72 -3.85 7.98
C PRO A 5 -9.02 -4.61 7.68
N LYS A 6 -10.13 -3.89 7.60
CA LYS A 6 -11.42 -4.48 7.21
C LYS A 6 -11.29 -5.00 5.77
N GLY A 7 -11.66 -6.25 5.53
CA GLY A 7 -11.50 -6.88 4.23
C GLY A 7 -10.15 -7.59 4.01
N ALA A 8 -9.18 -7.50 4.94
CA ALA A 8 -7.93 -8.24 4.79
C ALA A 8 -8.06 -9.75 5.11
N GLN A 9 -9.08 -10.15 5.88
CA GLN A 9 -9.24 -11.54 6.34
C GLN A 9 -9.32 -12.57 5.20
N PRO A 10 -10.11 -12.37 4.12
CA PRO A 10 -10.13 -13.30 2.98
C PRO A 10 -8.77 -13.51 2.31
N VAL A 11 -7.96 -12.45 2.20
CA VAL A 11 -6.59 -12.51 1.66
C VAL A 11 -5.70 -13.35 2.57
N ILE A 12 -5.77 -13.11 3.88
CA ILE A 12 -5.03 -13.88 4.89
C ILE A 12 -5.41 -15.36 4.83
N ASP A 13 -6.70 -15.67 4.72
CA ASP A 13 -7.17 -17.06 4.65
C ASP A 13 -6.77 -17.74 3.34
N ALA A 14 -6.78 -17.02 2.22
CA ALA A 14 -6.24 -17.52 0.96
C ALA A 14 -4.75 -17.86 1.08
N ARG A 15 -3.96 -16.97 1.69
CA ARG A 15 -2.54 -17.19 1.94
C ARG A 15 -2.24 -18.37 2.86
N LYS A 16 -3.05 -18.56 3.91
CA LYS A 16 -2.94 -19.72 4.81
C LYS A 16 -3.16 -21.04 4.08
N ARG A 17 -3.90 -21.04 2.97
CA ARG A 17 -4.10 -22.20 2.08
C ARG A 17 -3.02 -22.34 1.00
N GLY A 18 -1.97 -21.52 1.03
CA GLY A 18 -0.90 -21.53 0.04
C GLY A 18 -1.24 -20.80 -1.27
N MET A 19 -2.33 -20.05 -1.32
CA MET A 19 -2.68 -19.24 -2.50
C MET A 19 -2.06 -17.84 -2.41
N LYS A 20 -1.61 -17.33 -3.55
CA LYS A 20 -1.14 -15.95 -3.71
C LYS A 20 -2.11 -15.21 -4.64
N PRO A 21 -2.88 -14.23 -4.15
CA PRO A 21 -3.67 -13.37 -5.04
C PRO A 21 -2.76 -12.69 -6.05
N ASP A 22 -3.11 -12.82 -7.33
CA ASP A 22 -2.40 -12.19 -8.45
C ASP A 22 -3.02 -10.85 -8.86
N GLU A 23 -4.19 -10.53 -8.31
CA GLU A 23 -4.84 -9.24 -8.52
C GLU A 23 -4.17 -8.12 -7.71
N LEU A 24 -4.30 -6.89 -8.22
CA LEU A 24 -4.00 -5.67 -7.47
C LEU A 24 -5.03 -5.50 -6.35
N ILE A 25 -4.58 -5.46 -5.10
CA ILE A 25 -5.43 -5.23 -3.93
C ILE A 25 -5.53 -3.72 -3.67
N LEU A 26 -6.74 -3.20 -3.59
CA LEU A 26 -6.97 -1.79 -3.27
C LEU A 26 -6.99 -1.60 -1.77
N VAL A 27 -6.22 -0.64 -1.27
CA VAL A 27 -6.27 -0.17 0.10
C VAL A 27 -6.96 1.18 0.09
N SER A 28 -8.17 1.29 0.63
CA SER A 28 -8.93 2.53 0.55
C SER A 28 -8.96 3.30 1.87
N LEU A 29 -8.46 4.55 1.82
CA LEU A 29 -8.61 5.57 2.86
C LEU A 29 -9.88 6.41 2.69
N ILE A 30 -10.53 6.31 1.54
CA ILE A 30 -11.64 7.19 1.12
C ILE A 30 -13.01 6.48 1.17
N GLY A 31 -13.04 5.23 1.64
CA GLY A 31 -14.25 4.41 1.69
C GLY A 31 -14.47 3.58 0.43
N PRO A 32 -15.72 3.19 0.10
CA PRO A 32 -16.02 2.38 -1.08
C PRO A 32 -15.47 3.00 -2.36
N VAL A 33 -14.77 2.18 -3.16
CA VAL A 33 -14.28 2.55 -4.50
C VAL A 33 -15.08 1.77 -5.53
N ALA A 34 -15.38 2.39 -6.67
CA ALA A 34 -16.18 1.80 -7.74
C ALA A 34 -15.34 0.88 -8.64
N GLU A 35 -14.56 -0.01 -8.03
CA GLU A 35 -13.63 -0.90 -8.70
C GLU A 35 -13.98 -2.36 -8.39
N THR A 36 -13.66 -3.25 -9.32
CA THR A 36 -13.93 -4.70 -9.17
C THR A 36 -12.91 -5.42 -8.30
N ASN A 37 -11.74 -4.82 -8.10
CA ASN A 37 -10.64 -5.37 -7.33
C ASN A 37 -10.99 -5.57 -5.85
N HIS A 38 -10.42 -6.61 -5.24
CA HIS A 38 -10.54 -6.81 -3.81
C HIS A 38 -10.04 -5.59 -3.04
N THR A 39 -10.93 -5.00 -2.23
CA THR A 39 -10.67 -3.75 -1.50
C THR A 39 -10.61 -4.00 0.00
N VAL A 40 -9.55 -3.51 0.63
CA VAL A 40 -9.41 -3.42 2.08
C VAL A 40 -9.62 -1.97 2.53
N PHE A 41 -10.33 -1.79 3.64
CA PHE A 41 -10.67 -0.47 4.17
C PHE A 41 -9.87 -0.18 5.42
N VAL A 42 -9.30 1.02 5.46
CA VAL A 42 -8.48 1.51 6.56
C VAL A 42 -9.01 2.82 7.10
N ASN A 43 -8.89 3.00 8.41
CA ASN A 43 -9.03 4.31 9.03
C ASN A 43 -7.70 5.06 8.85
N PRO A 44 -7.71 6.33 8.38
CA PRO A 44 -6.51 7.17 8.29
C PRO A 44 -5.67 7.24 9.56
N ASN A 45 -6.28 7.10 10.74
CA ASN A 45 -5.60 7.14 12.04
C ASN A 45 -5.41 5.75 12.66
N GLY A 46 -5.67 4.67 11.91
CA GLY A 46 -5.60 3.30 12.40
C GLY A 46 -4.18 2.73 12.30
N ALA A 47 -3.79 1.95 13.32
CA ALA A 47 -2.58 1.14 13.29
C ALA A 47 -2.95 -0.31 12.99
N TYR A 48 -2.36 -0.89 11.94
CA TYR A 48 -2.73 -2.21 11.44
C TYR A 48 -1.53 -3.15 11.32
N ASP A 49 -1.79 -4.45 11.37
CA ASP A 49 -0.84 -5.49 10.99
C ASP A 49 -0.82 -5.63 9.46
N TRP A 50 0.33 -5.35 8.85
CA TRP A 50 0.54 -5.37 7.41
C TRP A 50 1.32 -6.58 6.92
N ARG A 51 1.70 -7.52 7.78
CA ARG A 51 2.51 -8.70 7.37
C ARG A 51 1.85 -9.57 6.31
N TRP A 52 0.54 -9.45 6.11
CA TRP A 52 -0.18 -10.16 5.06
C TRP A 52 0.12 -9.64 3.64
N VAL A 53 0.67 -8.43 3.51
CA VAL A 53 0.97 -7.77 2.22
C VAL A 53 2.25 -8.26 1.56
N ILE A 54 3.09 -9.02 2.28
CA ILE A 54 4.39 -9.52 1.78
C ILE A 54 4.20 -10.14 0.39
N ASP A 55 4.97 -9.68 -0.59
CA ASP A 55 4.94 -10.22 -1.96
C ASP A 55 3.59 -10.07 -2.70
N LEU A 56 2.68 -9.21 -2.23
CA LEU A 56 1.43 -8.85 -2.94
C LEU A 56 1.53 -7.51 -3.68
N GLN A 57 0.63 -7.28 -4.64
CA GLN A 57 0.50 -6.02 -5.36
C GLN A 57 -0.60 -5.18 -4.70
N LEU A 58 -0.28 -3.94 -4.30
CA LEU A 58 -1.23 -3.05 -3.64
C LEU A 58 -1.30 -1.67 -4.29
N CYS A 59 -2.48 -1.07 -4.28
CA CYS A 59 -2.68 0.33 -4.61
C CYS A 59 -3.45 1.05 -3.49
N LEU A 60 -2.84 2.08 -2.91
CA LEU A 60 -3.45 2.92 -1.91
C LEU A 60 -4.29 4.02 -2.57
N MET A 61 -5.60 3.98 -2.33
CA MET A 61 -6.57 4.94 -2.86
C MET A 61 -6.72 6.12 -1.89
N VAL A 62 -6.43 7.33 -2.37
CA VAL A 62 -6.33 8.54 -1.56
C VAL A 62 -7.03 9.72 -2.23
N ASN A 63 -7.38 10.74 -1.44
CA ASN A 63 -7.84 12.03 -1.93
C ASN A 63 -7.05 13.16 -1.24
N ALA A 64 -7.37 14.42 -1.54
CA ALA A 64 -6.71 15.58 -0.95
C ALA A 64 -6.80 15.60 0.60
N GLN A 65 -7.88 15.08 1.18
CA GLN A 65 -8.13 15.07 2.61
C GLN A 65 -7.33 13.97 3.33
N THR A 66 -7.05 12.85 2.67
CA THR A 66 -6.33 11.71 3.24
C THR A 66 -4.85 11.68 2.86
N ARG A 67 -4.36 12.69 2.13
CA ARG A 67 -2.98 12.75 1.60
C ARG A 67 -1.91 12.54 2.66
N GLN A 68 -2.03 13.20 3.82
CA GLN A 68 -1.03 13.08 4.88
C GLN A 68 -1.03 11.68 5.49
N ALA A 69 -2.21 11.15 5.85
CA ALA A 69 -2.35 9.80 6.39
C ALA A 69 -1.88 8.73 5.40
N ALA A 70 -2.02 8.99 4.10
CA ALA A 70 -1.50 8.09 3.08
C ALA A 70 0.01 7.94 3.12
N LEU A 71 0.77 9.01 3.34
CA LEU A 71 2.23 8.94 3.44
C LEU A 71 2.68 8.02 4.58
N ASP A 72 2.04 8.17 5.75
CA ASP A 72 2.34 7.34 6.92
C ASP A 72 1.98 5.87 6.66
N LEU A 73 0.87 5.63 5.97
CA LEU A 73 0.41 4.28 5.64
C LEU A 73 1.26 3.60 4.57
N LEU A 74 1.70 4.33 3.54
CA LEU A 74 2.62 3.82 2.52
C LEU A 74 3.93 3.36 3.16
N LEU A 75 4.47 4.16 4.09
CA LEU A 75 5.65 3.79 4.85
C LEU A 75 5.39 2.55 5.73
N ALA A 76 4.23 2.47 6.39
CA ALA A 76 3.86 1.32 7.21
C ALA A 76 3.72 0.02 6.39
N ILE A 77 3.08 0.08 5.23
CA ILE A 77 2.88 -1.06 4.32
C ILE A 77 4.22 -1.47 3.69
N GLY A 78 4.97 -0.51 3.16
CA GLY A 78 6.23 -0.78 2.44
C GLY A 78 7.29 -1.45 3.31
N LYS A 79 7.28 -1.19 4.62
CA LYS A 79 8.13 -1.89 5.62
C LYS A 79 7.87 -3.40 5.69
N ASP A 80 6.73 -3.90 5.22
CA ASP A 80 6.42 -5.32 5.14
C ASP A 80 6.64 -5.89 3.73
N SER A 81 7.39 -5.19 2.88
CA SER A 81 7.92 -5.70 1.61
C SER A 81 6.86 -6.30 0.67
N PRO A 82 5.86 -5.51 0.24
CA PRO A 82 4.97 -5.91 -0.86
C PRO A 82 5.75 -6.08 -2.16
N ALA A 83 5.22 -6.86 -3.10
CA ALA A 83 5.81 -7.01 -4.44
C ALA A 83 5.71 -5.70 -5.23
N GLN A 84 4.56 -5.01 -5.11
CA GLN A 84 4.34 -3.69 -5.66
C GLN A 84 3.50 -2.85 -4.70
N LEU A 85 3.85 -1.57 -4.59
CA LEU A 85 3.08 -0.59 -3.83
C LEU A 85 2.89 0.65 -4.70
N HIS A 86 1.62 1.01 -4.89
CA HIS A 86 1.20 2.16 -5.68
C HIS A 86 0.34 3.08 -4.82
N ALA A 87 0.25 4.35 -5.22
CA ALA A 87 -0.70 5.30 -4.68
C ALA A 87 -1.50 5.94 -5.82
N TRP A 88 -2.81 6.02 -5.66
CA TRP A 88 -3.73 6.63 -6.61
C TRP A 88 -4.51 7.77 -5.95
N ASN A 89 -4.37 8.98 -6.47
CA ASN A 89 -5.19 10.12 -6.07
C ASN A 89 -6.44 10.21 -6.95
N VAL A 90 -7.59 9.93 -6.35
CA VAL A 90 -8.88 9.93 -7.07
C VAL A 90 -9.33 11.32 -7.52
N ASP A 91 -8.93 12.38 -6.80
CA ASP A 91 -9.34 13.75 -7.15
C ASP A 91 -8.60 14.25 -8.40
N GLN A 92 -7.36 13.78 -8.58
CA GLN A 92 -6.46 14.24 -9.64
C GLN A 92 -6.34 13.24 -10.79
N PHE A 93 -6.85 12.02 -10.62
CA PHE A 93 -6.65 10.90 -11.55
C PHE A 93 -5.16 10.66 -11.83
N LYS A 94 -4.35 10.68 -10.78
CA LYS A 94 -2.90 10.54 -10.87
C LYS A 94 -2.40 9.38 -10.01
N GLY A 95 -1.54 8.58 -10.62
CA GLY A 95 -0.91 7.43 -10.02
C GLY A 95 0.58 7.62 -9.84
N ALA A 96 1.16 6.96 -8.84
CA ALA A 96 2.60 6.87 -8.71
C ALA A 96 2.99 5.56 -8.01
N ARG A 97 4.09 4.97 -8.46
CA ARG A 97 4.73 3.86 -7.77
C ARG A 97 5.45 4.37 -6.53
N VAL A 98 5.39 3.58 -5.46
CA VAL A 98 6.01 3.89 -4.17
C VAL A 98 7.05 2.83 -3.86
N VAL A 99 8.28 3.26 -3.60
CA VAL A 99 9.36 2.36 -3.20
C VAL A 99 9.78 2.70 -1.77
N VAL A 100 9.72 1.71 -0.88
CA VAL A 100 10.17 1.84 0.51
C VAL A 100 11.39 0.96 0.69
N LEU A 101 12.54 1.59 0.94
CA LEU A 101 13.83 0.92 1.06
C LEU A 101 14.40 1.12 2.47
N PRO A 102 15.06 0.10 3.04
CA PRO A 102 15.84 0.31 4.25
C PRO A 102 17.06 1.18 3.94
N ASN A 103 17.53 1.91 4.95
CA ASN A 103 18.80 2.59 4.86
C ASN A 103 19.92 1.54 4.65
N PRO A 104 20.77 1.67 3.63
CA PRO A 104 21.81 0.69 3.34
C PRO A 104 22.74 0.42 4.54
N ALA A 105 23.01 1.43 5.37
CA ALA A 105 23.86 1.29 6.56
C ALA A 105 23.23 0.46 7.69
N ASP A 106 21.95 0.11 7.58
CA ASP A 106 21.23 -0.65 8.59
C ASP A 106 21.00 -2.12 8.20
N ILE A 107 21.30 -2.54 6.95
CA ILE A 107 21.01 -3.89 6.43
C ILE A 107 21.62 -5.01 7.29
N GLU A 108 22.80 -4.79 7.87
CA GLU A 108 23.49 -5.77 8.73
C GLU A 108 22.92 -5.83 10.16
N LYS A 109 22.00 -4.92 10.53
CA LYS A 109 21.40 -4.85 11.87
C LYS A 109 20.12 -5.68 11.92
N PRO A 110 19.58 -6.00 13.12
CA PRO A 110 18.24 -6.56 13.22
C PRO A 110 17.19 -5.65 12.57
N ARG A 111 16.24 -6.21 11.79
CA ARG A 111 15.21 -5.44 11.04
C ARG A 111 14.45 -4.42 11.88
N ALA A 112 14.25 -4.72 13.17
CA ALA A 112 13.57 -3.82 14.12
C ALA A 112 14.30 -2.49 14.34
N SER A 113 15.61 -2.40 14.07
CA SER A 113 16.40 -1.17 14.22
C SER A 113 16.68 -0.46 12.89
N TRP A 114 16.12 -0.94 11.77
CA TRP A 114 16.31 -0.34 10.46
C TRP A 114 15.61 1.00 10.36
N ARG A 115 16.30 1.99 9.81
CA ARG A 115 15.67 3.21 9.31
C ARG A 115 15.17 2.94 7.90
N TRP A 116 14.04 3.52 7.57
CA TRP A 116 13.38 3.33 6.28
C TRP A 116 13.27 4.67 5.57
N ALA A 117 13.56 4.67 4.28
CA ALA A 117 13.32 5.78 3.38
C ALA A 117 12.19 5.39 2.42
N MET A 118 11.39 6.37 2.03
CA MET A 118 10.40 6.22 0.98
C MET A 118 10.85 7.08 -0.19
N GLU A 119 11.15 6.45 -1.32
CA GLU A 119 11.33 7.12 -2.59
C GLU A 119 9.93 7.27 -3.21
N PHE A 120 9.41 8.49 -3.08
CA PHE A 120 8.09 8.88 -3.53
C PHE A 120 8.06 10.39 -3.75
N GLU A 121 7.89 10.82 -5.00
CA GLU A 121 7.56 12.21 -5.32
C GLU A 121 6.07 12.29 -5.71
N PRO A 122 5.18 12.53 -4.74
CA PRO A 122 3.74 12.48 -4.97
C PRO A 122 3.31 13.47 -6.06
N TRP A 123 2.76 12.92 -7.16
CA TRP A 123 2.03 13.68 -8.18
C TRP A 123 2.83 14.78 -8.86
N SER A 124 4.17 14.64 -8.91
CA SER A 124 4.99 15.29 -9.92
C SER A 124 4.47 14.88 -11.30
N ASP A 125 4.44 15.82 -12.26
CA ASP A 125 4.01 15.51 -13.63
C ASP A 125 4.94 14.47 -14.31
N PHE A 126 6.17 14.31 -13.79
CA PHE A 126 7.17 13.36 -14.30
C PHE A 126 6.95 11.92 -13.85
N ASP A 127 6.39 11.70 -12.64
CA ASP A 127 6.15 10.37 -12.06
C ASP A 127 4.69 9.92 -12.17
N ASN A 128 3.89 10.68 -12.91
CA ASN A 128 2.48 10.36 -13.13
C ASN A 128 2.34 9.13 -14.03
N GLU A 129 2.22 7.97 -13.41
CA GLU A 129 1.83 6.76 -14.10
C GLU A 129 0.32 6.84 -14.35
N ASN A 130 -0.05 7.01 -15.63
CA ASN A 130 -1.36 6.57 -16.07
C ASN A 130 -1.37 5.06 -15.87
N PHE A 131 -2.02 4.57 -14.81
CA PHE A 131 -2.46 3.17 -14.75
C PHE A 131 -3.60 2.93 -15.75
N ALA A 132 -3.50 3.53 -16.95
CA ALA A 132 -4.44 3.35 -18.04
C ALA A 132 -4.43 1.87 -18.38
N TRP A 133 -5.44 1.20 -17.83
CA TRP A 133 -5.96 -0.08 -18.24
C TRP A 133 -5.86 -0.16 -19.76
N SER A 134 -4.99 -1.04 -20.26
CA SER A 134 -5.10 -1.43 -21.65
C SER A 134 -6.49 -2.08 -21.80
N PRO A 135 -7.28 -1.65 -22.80
CA PRO A 135 -8.66 -2.06 -22.97
C PRO A 135 -8.84 -3.58 -23.13
#